data_AF-A0A7C2UZN9-F1
#
_entry.id   AF-A0A7C2UZN9-F1
#
_cell.length_a   1.000
_cell.length_b   1.000
_cell.length_c   1.000
_cell.angle_alpha   90.00
_cell.angle_beta   90.00
_cell.angle_gamma   90.00
#
_symmetry.space_group_name_H-M   'P 1'
#
loop_
_entity.id
_entity.type
_entity.pdbx_description
1 polymer ?
#
loop_
_entity_poly.entity_id
_entity_poly.type
_entity_poly.pdbx_seq_one_letter_code
_entity_poly.pdbx_strand_id
1 'polypeptide(L)' 'MARHFMKPLLALIFLASFFLSIMIGPVRIPPSAVVGFFLDFLPWFSKPAVVYWDIIYYLRLPRVILALLVGASLAMGGV' A
#
# COMPACT_ATOMS: atom_id res chain seq x y z
N MET A 1 22.86 19.10 -9.81
CA MET A 1 22.95 17.66 -9.49
C MET A 1 21.86 17.18 -8.52
N ALA A 2 21.56 17.91 -7.42
CA ALA A 2 20.58 17.50 -6.40
C ALA A 2 19.12 17.22 -6.87
N ARG A 3 18.61 17.97 -7.86
CA ARG A 3 17.22 17.82 -8.35
C ARG A 3 16.94 16.46 -9.02
N HIS A 4 17.94 15.79 -9.56
CA HIS A 4 17.75 14.48 -10.19
C HIS A 4 17.50 13.37 -9.15
N PHE A 5 18.00 13.54 -7.92
CA PHE A 5 17.88 12.55 -6.86
C PHE A 5 16.57 12.69 -6.05
N MET A 6 15.95 13.87 -6.05
CA MET A 6 14.73 14.12 -5.28
C MET A 6 13.51 13.35 -5.79
N LYS A 7 13.32 13.28 -7.11
CA LYS A 7 12.19 12.54 -7.72
C LYS A 7 12.20 11.04 -7.39
N PRO A 8 13.30 10.30 -7.61
CA PRO A 8 13.33 8.88 -7.25
C PRO A 8 13.21 8.66 -5.74
N LEU A 9 13.77 9.56 -4.92
CA LEU A 9 13.61 9.49 -3.46
C LEU A 9 12.15 9.63 -3.02
N LEU A 10 11.42 10.61 -3.57
CA LEU A 10 10.01 10.81 -3.26
C LEU A 10 9.16 9.62 -3.73
N ALA A 11 9.45 9.07 -4.92
CA ALA A 11 8.77 7.88 -5.41
C ALA A 11 9.03 6.67 -4.49
N LEU A 12 10.25 6.49 -3.99
CA LEU A 12 10.60 5.45 -3.04
C LEU A 12 9.82 5.61 -1.72
N ILE A 13 9.78 6.83 -1.18
CA ILE A 13 9.04 7.14 0.06
C ILE A 13 7.54 6.89 -0.13
N PHE A 14 6.99 7.29 -1.28
CA PHE A 14 5.59 7.06 -1.61
C PHE A 14 5.28 5.56 -1.64
N LEU A 15 6.11 4.76 -2.33
CA LEU A 15 5.94 3.32 -2.43
C LEU A 15 6.02 2.66 -1.04
N ALA A 16 7.03 3.03 -0.25
CA ALA A 16 7.20 2.54 1.11
C ALA A 16 6.00 2.88 2.00
N SER A 17 5.49 4.12 1.91
CA SER A 17 4.32 4.57 2.68
C SER A 17 3.04 3.83 2.28
N PHE A 18 2.85 3.56 0.99
CA PHE A 18 1.73 2.76 0.49
C PHE A 18 1.73 1.36 1.09
N PHE A 19 2.85 0.64 1.00
CA PHE A 19 2.96 -0.71 1.54
C PHE A 19 2.82 -0.73 3.08
N LEU A 20 3.46 0.21 3.78
CA LEU A 20 3.32 0.35 5.23
C LEU A 20 1.86 0.59 5.63
N SER A 21 1.14 1.43 4.88
CA SER A 21 -0.26 1.73 5.17
C SER A 21 -1.20 0.53 4.96
N ILE A 22 -0.84 -0.42 4.09
CA ILE A 22 -1.62 -1.65 3.91
C ILE A 22 -1.28 -2.68 4.99
N MET A 23 -0.02 -2.75 5.41
CA MET A 23 0.43 -3.68 6.44
C MET A 23 -0.14 -3.31 7.82
N ILE A 24 -0.21 -2.01 8.14
CA ILE A 24 -0.67 -1.51 9.43
C ILE A 24 -2.20 -1.37 9.44
N GLY A 25 -2.86 -2.04 10.38
CA GLY A 25 -4.32 -1.96 10.52
C GLY A 25 -4.82 -2.44 11.88
N PRO A 26 -6.11 -2.22 12.18
CA PRO A 26 -6.72 -2.59 13.46
C PRO A 26 -6.72 -4.10 13.69
N VAL A 27 -6.82 -4.89 12.62
CA VAL A 27 -6.70 -6.34 12.65
C VAL A 27 -5.23 -6.73 12.47
N ARG A 28 -4.71 -7.60 13.35
CA ARG A 28 -3.35 -8.15 13.22
C ARG A 28 -3.31 -9.16 12.07
N ILE A 29 -2.90 -8.70 10.89
CA ILE A 29 -2.62 -9.56 9.73
C ILE A 29 -1.11 -9.70 9.62
N PRO A 30 -0.56 -10.93 9.53
CA PRO A 30 0.89 -11.12 9.40
C PRO A 30 1.38 -10.51 8.07
N PRO A 31 2.55 -9.82 8.06
CA PRO A 31 3.08 -9.21 6.84
C PRO A 31 3.25 -10.21 5.68
N SER A 32 3.53 -11.48 5.98
CA SER A 32 3.61 -12.55 4.98
C SER A 32 2.30 -12.78 4.22
N ALA A 33 1.14 -12.63 4.89
CA ALA A 33 -0.16 -12.75 4.24
C ALA A 33 -0.48 -11.53 3.34
N VAL A 34 0.02 -10.35 3.70
CA VAL A 34 -0.09 -9.15 2.86
C VAL A 34 0.77 -9.30 1.60
N VAL A 35 1.98 -9.83 1.73
CA VAL A 35 2.83 -10.14 0.56
C VAL A 35 2.20 -11.24 -0.29
N GLY A 36 1.67 -12.30 0.34
CA GLY A 36 0.94 -13.37 -0.34
C GLY A 36 -0.30 -12.88 -1.08
N PHE A 37 -0.98 -11.85 -0.56
CA PHE A 37 -2.11 -11.21 -1.26
C PHE A 37 -1.67 -10.57 -2.59
N PHE A 38 -0.56 -9.84 -2.62
CA PHE A 38 -0.04 -9.23 -3.86
C PHE A 38 0.54 -10.25 -4.84
N LEU A 39 1.04 -11.38 -4.32
CA LEU A 39 1.66 -12.44 -5.10
C LEU A 39 0.73 -13.64 -5.33
N ASP A 40 -0.57 -13.48 -5.09
CA ASP A 40 -1.57 -14.56 -5.24
C ASP A 40 -1.68 -15.05 -6.70
N PHE A 41 -1.22 -14.24 -7.66
CA PHE A 41 -1.10 -14.64 -9.06
C PHE A 41 0.04 -15.66 -9.32
N LEU A 42 0.98 -15.79 -8.39
CA LEU A 42 2.14 -16.66 -8.51
C LEU A 42 1.87 -18.02 -7.84
N PRO A 43 1.94 -19.15 -8.57
CA PRO A 43 1.60 -20.46 -8.02
C PRO A 43 2.53 -20.93 -6.88
N TRP A 44 3.70 -20.30 -6.71
CA TRP A 44 4.68 -20.63 -5.67
C TRP A 44 4.42 -19.94 -4.32
N PHE A 45 3.50 -18.98 -4.25
CA PHE A 45 3.22 -18.24 -3.02
C PHE A 45 2.01 -18.81 -2.26
N SER A 46 2.15 -18.91 -0.94
CA SER A 46 1.06 -19.35 -0.08
C SER A 46 -0.08 -18.34 -0.11
N LYS A 47 -1.27 -18.81 -0.48
CA LYS A 47 -2.47 -17.99 -0.48
C LYS A 47 -2.83 -17.58 0.95
N PRO A 48 -3.15 -16.30 1.18
CA PRO A 48 -3.62 -15.87 2.48
C PRO A 48 -4.97 -16.51 2.81
N ALA A 49 -5.31 -16.59 4.10
CA ALA A 49 -6.65 -16.98 4.52
C ALA A 49 -7.71 -16.04 3.93
N VAL A 50 -8.87 -16.58 3.54
CA VAL A 50 -9.97 -15.83 2.89
C VAL A 50 -10.35 -14.57 3.68
N VAL A 51 -10.42 -14.67 5.00
CA VAL A 51 -10.72 -13.53 5.89
C VAL A 51 -9.69 -12.40 5.75
N TYR A 52 -8.40 -12.73 5.63
CA TYR A 52 -7.37 -11.72 5.43
C TYR A 52 -7.45 -11.10 4.03
N TRP A 53 -7.80 -11.90 3.03
CA TRP A 53 -8.02 -11.43 1.66
C TRP A 53 -9.14 -10.39 1.62
N ASP A 54 -10.29 -10.70 2.23
CA ASP A 54 -11.44 -9.78 2.27
C ASP A 54 -11.11 -8.48 3.01
N ILE A 55 -10.39 -8.57 4.13
CA ILE A 55 -9.97 -7.37 4.88
C ILE A 55 -9.00 -6.52 4.04
N ILE A 56 -8.03 -7.14 3.36
CA ILE A 56 -7.06 -6.40 2.55
C ILE A 56 -7.77 -5.74 1.36
N TYR A 57 -8.61 -6.50 0.65
CA TYR A 57 -9.24 -6.05 -0.59
C TYR A 57 -10.42 -5.09 -0.37
N TYR A 58 -11.34 -5.40 0.53
CA TYR A 58 -12.57 -4.62 0.72
C TYR A 58 -12.44 -3.53 1.78
N LEU A 59 -11.51 -3.63 2.75
CA LEU A 59 -11.34 -2.61 3.79
C LEU A 59 -10.08 -1.78 3.64
N ARG A 60 -8.90 -2.41 3.46
CA ARG A 60 -7.62 -1.68 3.52
C ARG A 60 -7.31 -0.96 2.22
N LEU A 61 -7.36 -1.66 1.09
CA LEU A 61 -7.03 -1.06 -0.20
C LEU A 61 -7.87 0.18 -0.53
N PRO A 62 -9.20 0.18 -0.38
CA PRO A 62 -10.02 1.35 -0.68
C PRO A 62 -9.63 2.54 0.19
N ARG A 63 -9.41 2.31 1.50
CA ARG A 63 -8.97 3.37 2.43
C ARG A 63 -7.63 3.97 2.03
N VAL A 64 -6.64 3.14 1.70
CA VAL A 64 -5.29 3.61 1.34
C VAL A 64 -5.34 4.41 0.04
N ILE A 65 -6.08 3.92 -0.97
CA ILE A 65 -6.26 4.63 -2.24
C ILE A 65 -6.94 5.98 -2.01
N LEU A 66 -8.00 6.03 -1.20
CA LEU A 66 -8.68 7.29 -0.86
C LEU A 66 -7.74 8.27 -0.16
N ALA A 67 -6.95 7.81 0.82
CA ALA A 67 -5.98 8.66 1.50
C ALA A 67 -4.93 9.24 0.55
N LEU A 68 -4.44 8.43 -0.41
CA LEU A 68 -3.50 8.90 -1.44
C LEU A 68 -4.13 9.94 -2.35
N LEU A 69 -5.34 9.69 -2.85
CA LEU A 69 -6.03 10.60 -3.75
C LEU A 69 -6.38 11.93 -3.07
N VAL A 70 -6.86 11.88 -1.82
CA VAL A 70 -7.15 13.09 -1.02
C VAL A 70 -5.87 13.85 -0.68
N GLY A 71 -4.80 13.16 -0.29
CA GLY A 71 -3.52 13.81 -0.03
C GLY A 71 -2.96 14.49 -1.28
N ALA A 72 -3.05 13.83 -2.43
CA ALA A 72 -2.62 14.39 -3.72
C ALA A 72 -3.47 15.59 -4.14
N SER A 73 -4.80 15.53 -3.98
CA SER A 73 -5.68 16.65 -4.34
C SER A 73 -5.45 17.87 -3.47
N LEU A 74 -5.27 17.67 -2.15
CA LEU A 74 -4.94 18.76 -1.22
C LEU A 74 -3.58 19.38 -1.53
N ALA A 75 -2.57 18.55 -1.84
CA ALA A 75 -1.26 19.05 -2.23
C ALA A 75 -1.30 19.83 -3.56
N MET A 76 -2.08 19.39 -4.55
CA MET A 76 -2.24 20.11 -5.81
C MET A 76 -3.04 21.40 -5.67
N GLY A 77 -4.05 21.43 -4.80
CA GLY A 77 -4.92 22.60 -4.60
C GLY A 77 -4.32 23.69 -3.70
N GLY A 78 -3.33 23.36 -2.87
CA GLY A 78 -2.67 24.30 -1.95
C GLY A 78 -1.33 24.85 -2.44
N VAL A 79 -0.88 24.46 -3.64
CA VAL A 79 0.29 25.01 -4.35
C VAL A 79 -0.14 26.24 -5.14
#